data_AF-A0A942VXN6-F1
#
_entry.id   AF-A0A942VXN6-F1
#
_cell.length_a   1.000
_cell.length_b   1.000
_cell.length_c   1.000
_cell.angle_alpha   90.00
_cell.angle_beta   90.00
_cell.angle_gamma   90.00
#
_symmetry.space_group_name_H-M   'P 1'
#
loop_
_entity.id
_entity.type
_entity.pdbx_description
1 polymer ?
#
loop_
_entity_poly.entity_id
_entity_poly.type
_entity_poly.pdbx_seq_one_letter_code
_entity_poly.pdbx_strand_id
1 'polypeptide(L)'
;MENKVLLKLMLSALYLLGVICVITFSVNYISHSTTVLNPDAMLPMMAYEAAIWHLIIVLPFMAFLGISIVLTYKIRKVFNVVLVLMPSFICFVMGVSYVAIN
;
A
#
# COMPACT_ATOMS: atom_id res chain seq x y z
N MET A 1 -1.69 13.35 -29.79
CA MET A 1 -2.42 13.65 -28.53
C MET A 1 -2.84 12.38 -27.80
N GLU A 2 -3.16 11.28 -28.49
CA GLU A 2 -3.56 9.99 -27.89
C GLU A 2 -2.59 9.44 -26.83
N ASN A 3 -1.29 9.52 -27.07
CA ASN A 3 -0.29 8.92 -26.17
C ASN A 3 -0.33 9.47 -24.73
N LYS A 4 -0.72 10.75 -24.56
CA LYS A 4 -0.83 11.37 -23.23
C LYS A 4 -2.07 10.92 -22.47
N VAL A 5 -3.15 10.56 -23.17
CA VAL A 5 -4.39 10.06 -22.57
C VAL A 5 -4.20 8.62 -22.13
N LEU A 6 -3.60 7.79 -22.99
CA LEU A 6 -3.24 6.40 -22.69
C LEU A 6 -2.32 6.31 -21.47
N LEU A 7 -1.27 7.13 -21.41
CA LEU A 7 -0.34 7.16 -20.28
C LEU A 7 -1.04 7.53 -18.97
N LYS A 8 -1.92 8.54 -18.99
CA LYS A 8 -2.73 8.91 -17.81
C LYS A 8 -3.64 7.79 -17.35
N LEU A 9 -4.26 7.08 -18.31
CA LEU A 9 -5.18 5.99 -18.03
C LEU A 9 -4.43 4.77 -17.45
N MET A 10 -3.28 4.41 -18.02
CA MET A 10 -2.40 3.37 -17.49
C MET A 10 -1.91 3.70 -16.08
N LEU A 11 -1.44 4.93 -15.85
CA LEU A 11 -0.97 5.37 -14.53
C LEU A 11 -2.09 5.29 -13.48
N SER A 12 -3.30 5.69 -13.85
CA SER A 12 -4.46 5.67 -12.96
C SER A 12 -4.92 4.24 -12.65
N ALA A 13 -4.92 3.35 -13.66
CA ALA A 13 -5.24 1.94 -13.49
C ALA A 13 -4.20 1.24 -12.58
N LEU A 14 -2.91 1.51 -12.80
CA LEU A 14 -1.84 0.94 -11.99
C LEU A 14 -1.88 1.42 -10.54
N TYR A 15 -2.22 2.70 -10.33
CA TYR A 15 -2.43 3.24 -8.99
C TYR A 15 -3.63 2.62 -8.29
N LEU A 16 -4.76 2.43 -8.98
CA LEU A 16 -5.93 1.74 -8.42
C LEU A 16 -5.60 0.29 -8.03
N LEU A 17 -4.86 -0.43 -8.87
CA LEU A 17 -4.38 -1.78 -8.56
C LEU A 17 -3.50 -1.76 -7.30
N GLY A 18 -2.58 -0.80 -7.21
CA GLY A 18 -1.77 -0.59 -6.03
C GLY A 18 -2.60 -0.33 -4.76
N VAL A 19 -3.64 0.50 -4.84
CA VAL A 19 -4.57 0.74 -3.72
C VAL A 19 -5.26 -0.55 -3.27
N ILE A 20 -5.72 -1.38 -4.21
CA ILE A 20 -6.36 -2.68 -3.91
C ILE A 20 -5.37 -3.61 -3.19
N CYS A 21 -4.11 -3.65 -3.64
CA CYS A 21 -3.05 -4.40 -2.96
C CYS A 21 -2.84 -3.92 -1.52
N VAL A 22 -2.73 -2.59 -1.32
CA VAL A 22 -2.58 -2.01 0.01
C VAL A 22 -3.74 -2.43 0.90
N ILE A 23 -5.00 -2.29 0.45
CA ILE A 23 -6.17 -2.67 1.24
C ILE A 23 -6.12 -4.17 1.62
N THR A 24 -5.87 -5.05 0.64
CA THR A 24 -5.84 -6.49 0.87
C THR A 24 -4.77 -6.89 1.89
N PHE A 25 -3.55 -6.36 1.74
CA PHE A 25 -2.47 -6.66 2.68
C PHE A 25 -2.70 -6.02 4.06
N SER A 26 -3.31 -4.83 4.11
CA SER A 26 -3.68 -4.17 5.36
C SER A 26 -4.72 -4.98 6.14
N VAL A 27 -5.72 -5.55 5.46
CA VAL A 27 -6.73 -6.41 6.09
C VAL A 27 -6.07 -7.66 6.67
N ASN A 28 -5.16 -8.30 5.93
CA ASN A 28 -4.40 -9.44 6.44
C ASN A 28 -3.52 -9.07 7.63
N TYR A 29 -2.92 -7.88 7.61
CA TYR A 29 -2.14 -7.35 8.73
C TYR A 29 -3.02 -7.09 9.96
N ILE A 30 -4.18 -6.43 9.84
CA ILE A 30 -5.02 -6.08 11.00
C ILE A 30 -5.77 -7.31 11.55
N SER A 31 -6.15 -8.23 10.68
CA SER A 31 -6.94 -9.42 11.06
C SER A 31 -6.08 -10.53 11.69
N HIS A 32 -4.76 -10.33 11.86
CA HIS A 32 -3.93 -11.30 12.56
C HIS A 32 -4.38 -11.42 14.02
N SER A 33 -4.60 -12.65 14.48
CA SER A 33 -4.81 -12.94 15.89
C SER A 33 -3.49 -13.36 16.52
N THR A 34 -3.09 -12.71 17.60
CA THR A 34 -1.94 -13.10 18.42
C THR A 34 -2.27 -14.23 19.40
N THR A 35 -3.54 -14.66 19.48
CA THR A 35 -3.96 -15.78 20.33
C THR A 35 -3.83 -17.10 19.57
N VAL A 36 -2.74 -17.82 19.84
CA VAL A 36 -2.51 -19.16 19.31
C VAL A 36 -3.14 -20.17 20.28
N LEU A 37 -4.35 -20.64 19.96
CA LEU A 37 -5.03 -21.66 20.76
C LEU A 37 -4.32 -23.04 20.68
N ASN A 38 -3.53 -23.25 19.63
CA ASN A 38 -2.82 -24.50 19.40
C ASN A 38 -1.42 -24.25 18.78
N PRO A 39 -0.32 -24.44 19.54
CA PRO A 39 1.05 -24.08 19.11
C PRO A 39 1.56 -24.91 17.92
N ASP A 40 1.02 -26.10 17.69
CA ASP A 40 1.37 -26.96 16.55
C ASP A 40 0.68 -26.53 15.24
N ALA A 41 -0.29 -25.61 15.31
CA ALA A 41 -0.96 -25.02 14.14
C ALA A 41 -0.25 -23.74 13.64
N MET A 42 1.05 -23.59 13.95
CA MET A 42 1.91 -22.45 13.60
C MET A 42 2.17 -22.35 12.08
N LEU A 43 1.11 -22.12 11.31
CA LEU A 43 1.11 -21.68 9.92
C LEU A 43 0.71 -20.20 9.70
N PRO A 44 0.21 -19.40 10.68
CA PRO A 44 -0.12 -18.00 10.41
C PRO A 44 1.08 -17.03 10.51
N MET A 45 2.22 -17.43 11.11
CA MET A 45 3.40 -16.55 11.24
C MET A 45 4.04 -16.24 9.88
N MET A 46 4.15 -17.23 8.98
CA MET A 46 4.70 -16.99 7.64
C MET A 46 3.81 -16.10 6.75
N ALA A 47 2.48 -16.25 6.81
CA ALA A 47 1.57 -15.46 5.98
C ALA A 47 1.49 -13.99 6.45
N TYR A 48 1.54 -13.76 7.77
CA TYR A 48 1.60 -12.44 8.37
C TYR A 48 2.91 -11.71 8.02
N GLU A 49 4.05 -12.36 8.27
CA GLU A 49 5.36 -11.80 7.92
C GLU A 49 5.46 -11.53 6.42
N ALA A 50 5.01 -12.47 5.58
CA ALA A 50 4.96 -12.26 4.14
C ALA A 50 4.10 -11.04 3.77
N ALA A 51 2.88 -10.89 4.31
CA ALA A 51 2.02 -9.75 4.01
C ALA A 51 2.68 -8.40 4.35
N ILE A 52 3.44 -8.35 5.45
CA ILE A 52 4.21 -7.17 5.85
C ILE A 52 5.37 -6.90 4.90
N TRP A 53 6.15 -7.92 4.53
CA TRP A 53 7.22 -7.78 3.55
C TRP A 53 6.69 -7.28 2.20
N HIS A 54 5.52 -7.75 1.78
CA HIS A 54 4.84 -7.24 0.59
C HIS A 54 4.43 -5.77 0.75
N LEU A 55 3.92 -5.35 1.92
CA LEU A 55 3.61 -3.94 2.22
C LEU A 55 4.86 -3.04 2.16
N ILE A 56 5.99 -3.50 2.69
CA ILE A 56 7.26 -2.77 2.67
C ILE A 56 7.76 -2.60 1.22
N ILE A 57 7.65 -3.62 0.38
CA ILE A 57 8.05 -3.57 -1.03
C ILE A 57 7.10 -2.66 -1.84
N VAL A 58 5.79 -2.70 -1.53
CA VAL A 58 4.77 -1.89 -2.23
C VAL A 58 4.85 -0.40 -1.87
N LEU A 59 5.43 -0.05 -0.71
CA LEU A 59 5.59 1.33 -0.26
C LEU A 59 6.30 2.27 -1.24
N PRO A 60 7.55 2.00 -1.68
CA PRO A 60 8.25 2.88 -2.62
C PRO A 60 7.51 2.99 -3.96
N PHE A 61 6.87 1.89 -4.40
CA PHE A 61 6.08 1.86 -5.62
C PHE A 61 4.84 2.76 -5.52
N MET A 62 4.08 2.67 -4.43
CA MET A 62 2.90 3.51 -4.21
C MET A 62 3.26 4.98 -4.02
N ALA A 63 4.35 5.29 -3.30
CA ALA A 63 4.83 6.66 -3.16
C ALA A 63 5.21 7.26 -4.53
N PHE A 64 5.92 6.50 -5.36
CA PHE A 64 6.29 6.92 -6.71
C PHE A 64 5.08 7.17 -7.61
N LEU A 65 4.09 6.26 -7.60
CA LEU A 65 2.85 6.43 -8.37
C LEU A 65 2.04 7.64 -7.90
N GLY A 66 1.91 7.83 -6.58
CA GLY A 66 1.19 8.96 -6.00
C GLY A 66 1.81 10.30 -6.42
N ILE A 67 3.13 10.43 -6.29
CA ILE A 67 3.86 11.64 -6.73
C ILE A 67 3.72 11.84 -8.25
N SER A 68 3.84 10.76 -9.04
CA SER A 68 3.69 10.82 -10.50
C SER A 68 2.30 11.30 -10.92
N ILE A 69 1.24 10.89 -10.22
CA ILE A 69 -0.13 11.36 -10.44
C ILE A 69 -0.25 12.85 -10.10
N VAL A 70 0.26 13.28 -8.95
CA VAL A 70 0.21 14.70 -8.53
C VAL A 70 0.88 15.60 -9.57
N LEU A 71 2.04 15.20 -10.09
CA LEU A 71 2.79 15.92 -11.12
C LEU A 71 2.06 15.91 -12.47
N THR A 72 1.58 14.74 -12.91
CA THR A 72 0.94 14.56 -14.24
C THR A 72 -0.39 15.30 -14.34
N TYR A 73 -1.19 15.28 -13.28
CA TYR A 73 -2.48 15.96 -13.21
C TYR A 73 -2.38 17.40 -12.67
N LYS A 74 -1.17 17.86 -12.31
CA LYS A 74 -0.90 19.20 -11.77
C LYS A 74 -1.85 19.56 -10.62
N ILE A 75 -2.04 18.63 -9.69
CA ILE A 75 -2.95 18.79 -8.56
C ILE A 75 -2.37 19.86 -7.63
N ARG A 76 -3.08 20.99 -7.48
CA ARG A 76 -2.64 22.11 -6.63
C ARG A 76 -3.31 22.14 -5.25
N LYS A 77 -4.50 21.55 -5.12
CA LYS A 77 -5.22 21.53 -3.85
C LYS A 77 -4.56 20.53 -2.90
N VAL A 78 -4.09 21.01 -1.76
CA VAL A 78 -3.42 20.20 -0.73
C VAL A 78 -4.27 19.00 -0.33
N PHE A 79 -5.58 19.20 -0.14
CA PHE A 79 -6.51 18.10 0.19
C PHE A 79 -6.45 16.93 -0.81
N ASN A 80 -6.43 17.23 -2.11
CA ASN A 80 -6.37 16.19 -3.15
C ASN A 80 -4.99 15.52 -3.20
N VAL A 81 -3.92 16.28 -2.93
CA VAL A 81 -2.56 15.72 -2.84
C VAL A 81 -2.46 14.73 -1.68
N VAL A 82 -2.99 15.10 -0.51
CA VAL A 82 -3.05 14.23 0.67
C VAL A 82 -3.85 12.97 0.36
N LEU A 83 -5.00 13.10 -0.29
CA LEU A 83 -5.85 11.96 -0.65
C LEU A 83 -5.12 10.96 -1.59
N VAL A 84 -4.31 11.46 -2.53
CA VAL A 84 -3.51 10.63 -3.45
C VAL A 84 -2.28 10.00 -2.75
N LEU A 85 -1.75 10.61 -1.70
CA LEU A 85 -0.61 10.07 -0.96
C LEU A 85 -1.03 9.21 0.24
N MET A 86 -2.32 9.20 0.59
CA MET A 86 -2.88 8.45 1.72
C MET A 86 -2.52 6.96 1.69
N PRO A 87 -2.61 6.23 0.56
CA PRO A 87 -2.26 4.81 0.54
C PRO A 87 -0.78 4.56 0.85
N SER A 88 0.11 5.44 0.37
CA SER A 88 1.55 5.38 0.65
C SER A 88 1.83 5.61 2.14
N PHE A 89 1.13 6.57 2.75
CA PHE A 89 1.23 6.83 4.18
C PHE A 89 0.74 5.66 5.03
N ILE A 90 -0.36 5.02 4.62
CA ILE A 90 -0.90 3.82 5.28
C ILE A 90 0.13 2.68 5.26
N CYS A 91 0.78 2.42 4.12
CA CYS A 91 1.88 1.45 4.05
C CYS A 91 3.03 1.80 4.99
N PHE A 92 3.38 3.10 5.10
CA PHE A 92 4.49 3.55 5.94
C PHE A 92 4.21 3.30 7.41
N VAL A 93 3.02 3.68 7.88
CA VAL A 93 2.61 3.47 9.27
C VAL A 93 2.61 1.98 9.62
N MET A 94 2.07 1.12 8.74
CA MET A 94 2.08 -0.33 8.98
C MET A 94 3.49 -0.91 9.00
N GLY A 95 4.35 -0.54 8.03
CA GLY A 95 5.74 -1.00 8.01
C GLY A 95 6.52 -0.57 9.26
N VAL A 96 6.37 0.68 9.69
CA VAL A 96 7.00 1.19 10.92
C VAL A 96 6.45 0.50 12.16
N SER A 97 5.13 0.28 12.24
CA SER A 97 4.54 -0.41 13.39
C SER A 97 5.06 -1.83 13.56
N TYR A 98 5.28 -2.55 12.46
CA TYR A 98 5.92 -3.87 12.52
C TYR A 98 7.35 -3.80 13.04
N VAL A 99 8.18 -2.90 12.49
CA VAL A 99 9.58 -2.73 12.93
C VAL A 99 9.67 -2.26 14.38
N ALA A 100 8.69 -1.52 14.89
CA ALA A 100 8.67 -1.07 16.28
C ALA A 100 8.25 -2.18 17.27
N ILE A 101 7.47 -3.17 16.81
CA ILE A 101 7.00 -4.28 17.64
C ILE A 101 8.05 -5.40 17.73
N ASN A 102 8.93 -5.52 16.72
CA ASN A 102 9.94 -6.58 16.60
C ASN A 102 11.36 -6.08 16.91
#